data_AF-A0A2D0J283-F1
#
_entry.id   AF-A0A2D0J283-F1
#
_cell.length_a   1.000
_cell.length_b   1.000
_cell.length_c   1.000
_cell.angle_alpha   90.00
_cell.angle_beta   90.00
_cell.angle_gamma   90.00
#
_symmetry.space_group_name_H-M   'P 1'
#
loop_
_entity.id
_entity.type
_entity.pdbx_description
1 polymer ?
#
loop_
_entity_poly.entity_id
_entity_poly.type
_entity_poly.pdbx_seq_one_letter_code
_entity_poly.pdbx_strand_id
1 'polypeptide(L)'
;MGGYTALAISGGIPVAIPDKTSGQSIEEITVPYDNRICSLILLAPACGWFNYKDSLNRVNVPILLLTAEKDHLSDILCTSVIENHTNVVHKTVTNAGHHSFQSPFPSHMKSIDFLPSQDPAGFDREKYQVILSAEIQSFLSGIYH
;
A
#
# COMPACT_ATOMS: atom_id res chain seq x y z
N MET A 1 6.99 0.48 -4.23
CA MET A 1 7.81 0.35 -3.00
C MET A 1 7.71 1.54 -2.04
N GLY A 2 6.69 2.43 -2.10
CA GLY A 2 6.60 3.59 -1.19
C GLY A 2 5.70 3.42 0.04
N GLY A 3 4.81 2.42 0.05
CA GLY A 3 3.77 2.28 1.09
C GLY A 3 4.32 2.12 2.51
N TYR A 4 5.36 1.28 2.69
CA TYR A 4 5.98 1.06 3.99
C TYR A 4 6.61 2.34 4.56
N THR A 5 7.27 3.14 3.72
CA THR A 5 7.89 4.42 4.14
C THR A 5 6.83 5.39 4.60
N ALA A 6 5.75 5.53 3.83
CA ALA A 6 4.67 6.45 4.14
C ALA A 6 3.98 6.11 5.48
N LEU A 7 3.76 4.82 5.76
CA LEU A 7 3.26 4.35 7.05
C LEU A 7 4.23 4.66 8.19
N ALA A 8 5.51 4.37 8.01
CA ALA A 8 6.53 4.58 9.04
C ALA A 8 6.65 6.07 9.45
N ILE A 9 6.78 6.97 8.47
CA ILE A 9 6.89 8.41 8.75
C ILE A 9 5.59 9.01 9.31
N SER A 10 4.45 8.34 9.11
CA SER A 10 3.14 8.74 9.66
C SER A 10 2.88 8.18 11.07
N GLY A 11 3.88 7.55 11.68
CA GLY A 11 3.83 7.05 13.06
C GLY A 11 3.78 5.53 13.17
N GLY A 12 3.72 4.80 12.06
CA GLY A 12 3.86 3.35 12.08
C GLY A 12 5.23 2.95 12.61
N ILE A 13 5.30 1.84 13.34
CA ILE A 13 6.54 1.29 13.88
C ILE A 13 6.87 0.05 13.05
N PRO A 14 7.79 0.13 12.08
CA PRO A 14 8.22 -1.04 11.34
C PRO A 14 9.22 -1.83 12.17
N VAL A 15 9.35 -3.12 11.88
CA VAL A 15 10.35 -3.98 12.50
C VAL A 15 11.36 -4.50 11.49
N ALA A 16 12.59 -4.76 11.92
CA ALA A 16 13.48 -5.66 11.21
C ALA A 16 12.99 -7.09 11.44
N ILE A 17 12.54 -7.76 10.38
CA ILE A 17 12.13 -9.17 10.47
C ILE A 17 13.41 -9.99 10.64
N PRO A 18 13.57 -10.72 11.77
CA PRO A 18 14.77 -11.50 12.01
C PRO A 18 14.92 -12.59 10.95
N ASP A 19 16.17 -12.90 10.57
CA ASP A 19 16.45 -14.09 9.78
C ASP A 19 15.91 -15.32 10.54
N LYS A 20 15.11 -16.15 9.87
CA LYS A 20 14.48 -17.36 10.44
C LYS A 20 15.49 -18.31 11.11
N THR A 21 16.77 -18.18 10.78
CA THR A 21 17.87 -18.97 11.34
C THR A 21 18.56 -18.35 12.57
N SER A 22 18.37 -17.04 12.81
CA SER A 22 19.17 -16.27 13.77
C SER A 22 18.64 -16.28 15.21
N GLY A 23 17.39 -16.69 15.44
CA GLY A 23 16.75 -16.63 16.76
C GLY A 23 16.66 -15.22 17.35
N GLN A 24 16.93 -14.18 16.56
CA GLN A 24 16.89 -12.79 17.02
C GLN A 24 15.44 -12.36 17.28
N SER A 25 15.26 -11.54 18.33
CA SER A 25 14.00 -10.87 18.61
C SER A 25 13.68 -9.86 17.51
N ILE A 26 12.38 -9.67 17.25
CA ILE A 26 11.87 -8.56 16.43
C ILE A 26 12.42 -7.24 16.97
N GLU A 27 13.11 -6.46 16.13
CA GLU A 27 13.67 -5.16 16.49
C GLU A 27 12.84 -4.03 15.87
N GLU A 28 12.31 -3.14 16.69
CA GLU A 28 11.61 -1.94 16.21
C GLU A 28 12.59 -0.95 15.60
N ILE A 29 12.26 -0.46 14.41
CA ILE A 29 13.04 0.54 13.71
C ILE A 29 12.47 1.92 14.07
N THR A 30 13.30 2.76 14.70
CA THR A 30 12.91 4.13 15.00
C THR A 30 12.89 4.97 13.73
N VAL A 31 11.71 5.47 13.35
CA VAL A 31 11.51 6.38 12.23
C VAL A 31 10.99 7.72 12.76
N PRO A 32 11.62 8.86 12.41
CA PRO A 32 11.10 10.17 12.79
C PRO A 32 9.68 10.39 12.24
N TYR A 33 8.77 10.75 13.13
CA TYR A 33 7.42 11.14 12.75
C TYR A 33 7.44 12.49 12.04
N ASP A 34 6.82 12.56 10.85
CA ASP A 34 6.67 13.80 10.09
C ASP A 34 5.23 14.32 10.21
N ASN A 35 5.05 15.33 11.05
CA ASN A 35 3.75 15.94 11.30
C ASN A 35 3.17 16.73 10.12
N ARG A 36 3.92 16.89 9.02
CA ARG A 36 3.45 17.51 7.78
C ARG A 36 2.64 16.54 6.92
N ILE A 37 2.72 15.24 7.20
CA ILE A 37 1.91 14.23 6.54
C ILE A 37 0.50 14.27 7.13
N CYS A 38 -0.49 14.59 6.30
CA CYS A 38 -1.86 14.81 6.75
C CYS A 38 -2.85 13.74 6.25
N SER A 39 -2.47 12.88 5.31
CA SER A 39 -3.25 11.73 4.84
C SER A 39 -2.36 10.76 4.06
N LEU A 40 -2.82 9.53 3.89
CA LEU A 40 -2.13 8.48 3.11
C LEU A 40 -3.04 7.92 2.02
N ILE A 41 -2.44 7.64 0.86
CA ILE A 41 -3.07 6.87 -0.22
C ILE A 41 -2.16 5.68 -0.48
N LEU A 42 -2.65 4.48 -0.17
CA LEU A 42 -1.89 3.25 -0.21
C LEU A 42 -2.45 2.33 -1.30
N LEU A 43 -1.64 2.08 -2.33
CA LEU A 43 -2.01 1.34 -3.54
C LEU A 43 -1.26 0.00 -3.55
N ALA A 44 -1.97 -1.10 -3.26
CA ALA A 44 -1.39 -2.42 -3.02
C ALA A 44 -0.10 -2.36 -2.17
N PRO A 45 -0.14 -1.77 -0.96
CA PRO A 45 1.07 -1.52 -0.19
C PRO A 45 1.68 -2.82 0.34
N ALA A 46 3.00 -2.84 0.43
CA ALA A 46 3.74 -3.86 1.17
C ALA A 46 3.84 -3.48 2.65
N CYS A 47 3.10 -4.18 3.52
CA CYS A 47 2.93 -3.85 4.93
C CYS A 47 3.46 -4.92 5.91
N GLY A 48 4.15 -5.96 5.45
CA GLY A 48 4.60 -7.09 6.28
C GLY A 48 5.44 -6.69 7.50
N TRP A 49 6.21 -5.60 7.43
CA TRP A 49 7.00 -5.09 8.57
C TRP A 49 6.18 -4.45 9.68
N PHE A 50 4.87 -4.30 9.51
CA PHE A 50 3.96 -3.84 10.55
C PHE A 50 3.09 -4.97 11.07
N ASN A 51 3.26 -6.22 10.60
CA ASN A 51 2.39 -7.35 10.93
C ASN A 51 2.59 -7.89 12.37
N TYR A 52 2.38 -7.03 13.35
CA TYR A 52 2.37 -7.33 14.77
C TYR A 52 1.42 -6.36 15.48
N LYS A 53 1.06 -6.69 16.71
CA LYS A 53 0.08 -5.93 17.49
C LYS A 53 0.58 -4.49 17.72
N ASP A 54 -0.33 -3.52 17.65
CA ASP A 54 -0.12 -2.12 18.03
C ASP A 54 0.86 -1.31 17.15
N SER A 55 1.42 -1.92 16.09
CA SER A 55 2.40 -1.31 15.16
C SER A 55 1.92 -0.03 14.48
N LEU A 56 0.59 0.13 14.34
CA LEU A 56 -0.04 1.28 13.67
C LEU A 56 -0.86 2.17 14.64
N ASN A 57 -0.79 1.95 15.96
CA ASN A 57 -1.60 2.72 16.93
C ASN A 57 -1.29 4.23 16.94
N ARG A 58 -0.13 4.62 16.42
CA ARG A 58 0.29 6.02 16.32
C ARG A 58 -0.03 6.64 14.96
N VAL A 59 -0.50 5.86 13.99
CA VAL A 59 -0.95 6.37 12.70
C VAL A 59 -2.35 6.91 12.85
N ASN A 60 -2.50 8.23 12.85
CA ASN A 60 -3.77 8.90 13.13
C ASN A 60 -4.31 9.71 11.95
N VAL A 61 -3.61 9.71 10.82
CA VAL A 61 -4.05 10.40 9.60
C VAL A 61 -5.09 9.58 8.84
N PRO A 62 -6.01 10.19 8.07
CA PRO A 62 -6.89 9.46 7.17
C PRO A 62 -6.11 8.66 6.13
N ILE A 63 -6.58 7.46 5.82
CA ILE A 63 -5.94 6.54 4.87
C ILE A 63 -6.97 6.07 3.84
N LEU A 64 -6.65 6.21 2.55
CA LEU A 64 -7.28 5.44 1.48
C LEU A 64 -6.43 4.21 1.21
N LEU A 65 -6.97 3.02 1.45
CA LEU A 65 -6.33 1.74 1.15
C LEU A 65 -7.02 1.11 -0.06
N LEU A 66 -6.29 0.95 -1.15
CA LEU A 66 -6.74 0.20 -2.32
C LEU A 66 -5.94 -1.11 -2.42
N THR A 67 -6.60 -2.24 -2.24
CA THR A 67 -6.02 -3.59 -2.44
C THR A 67 -6.41 -4.13 -3.81
N ALA A 68 -5.61 -5.04 -4.36
CA ALA A 68 -5.87 -5.68 -5.64
C ALA A 68 -6.42 -7.09 -5.41
N GLU A 69 -7.53 -7.47 -6.07
CA GLU A 69 -8.16 -8.78 -5.90
C GLU A 69 -7.25 -9.94 -6.34
N LYS A 70 -6.45 -9.75 -7.39
CA LYS A 70 -5.50 -10.74 -7.92
C LYS A 70 -4.08 -10.50 -7.41
N ASP A 71 -3.94 -9.75 -6.32
CA ASP A 71 -2.65 -9.60 -5.67
C ASP A 71 -2.34 -10.86 -4.85
N HIS A 72 -1.44 -11.67 -5.37
CA HIS A 72 -1.02 -12.93 -4.76
C HIS A 72 0.43 -12.86 -4.25
N LEU A 73 1.04 -11.68 -4.17
CA LEU A 73 2.35 -11.55 -3.55
C LEU A 73 2.22 -11.86 -2.04
N SER A 74 3.24 -12.53 -1.51
CA SER A 74 3.29 -13.21 -0.21
C SER A 74 3.17 -12.27 1.02
N ASP A 75 3.44 -12.79 2.22
CA ASP A 75 3.49 -12.17 3.57
C ASP A 75 3.96 -10.70 3.66
N ILE A 76 4.71 -10.21 2.66
CA ILE A 76 5.16 -8.82 2.57
C ILE A 76 4.00 -7.83 2.32
N LEU A 77 2.86 -8.29 1.78
CA LEU A 77 1.70 -7.43 1.55
C LEU A 77 0.84 -7.22 2.78
N CYS A 78 0.62 -8.25 3.61
CA CYS A 78 -0.18 -8.26 4.86
C CYS A 78 -0.99 -6.98 5.14
N THR A 79 -1.94 -6.64 4.25
CA THR A 79 -2.71 -5.40 4.34
C THR A 79 -3.74 -5.43 5.46
N SER A 80 -4.06 -6.63 5.96
CA SER A 80 -4.97 -6.88 7.08
C SER A 80 -4.64 -6.08 8.34
N VAL A 81 -3.37 -5.71 8.55
CA VAL A 81 -2.97 -4.84 9.67
C VAL A 81 -3.54 -3.42 9.56
N ILE A 82 -3.84 -2.96 8.34
CA ILE A 82 -4.39 -1.63 8.05
C ILE A 82 -5.91 -1.70 7.86
N GLU A 83 -6.43 -2.77 7.25
CA GLU A 83 -7.85 -2.86 6.84
C GLU A 83 -8.85 -2.54 7.96
N ASN A 84 -8.53 -2.91 9.21
CA ASN A 84 -9.40 -2.69 10.37
C ASN A 84 -9.02 -1.46 11.21
N HIS A 85 -8.11 -0.62 10.74
CA HIS A 85 -7.69 0.59 11.45
C HIS A 85 -8.79 1.68 11.35
N THR A 86 -8.97 2.45 12.42
CA THR A 86 -10.14 3.33 12.60
C THR A 86 -10.26 4.46 11.57
N ASN A 87 -9.16 4.87 10.93
CA ASN A 87 -9.12 5.98 9.98
C ASN A 87 -8.92 5.53 8.53
N VAL A 88 -9.32 4.29 8.20
CA VAL A 88 -9.12 3.70 6.87
C VAL A 88 -10.41 3.60 6.07
N VAL A 89 -10.37 4.11 4.85
CA VAL A 89 -11.32 3.78 3.78
C VAL A 89 -10.68 2.69 2.94
N HIS A 90 -11.15 1.45 3.08
CA HIS A 90 -10.63 0.30 2.34
C HIS A 90 -11.53 -0.07 1.16
N LYS A 91 -10.92 -0.31 0.00
CA LYS A 91 -11.57 -0.91 -1.17
C LYS A 91 -10.68 -1.97 -1.80
N THR A 92 -11.29 -3.06 -2.23
CA THR A 92 -10.65 -4.05 -3.10
C THR A 92 -11.02 -3.79 -4.55
N VAL A 93 -10.01 -3.65 -5.41
CA VAL A 93 -10.19 -3.40 -6.84
C VAL A 93 -10.30 -4.73 -7.57
N THR A 94 -11.48 -4.98 -8.13
CA THR A 94 -11.79 -6.20 -8.88
C THR A 94 -10.82 -6.40 -10.04
N ASN A 95 -10.32 -7.63 -10.18
CA ASN A 95 -9.39 -8.08 -11.22
C ASN A 95 -8.06 -7.29 -11.33
N ALA A 96 -7.75 -6.39 -10.41
CA ALA A 96 -6.45 -5.72 -10.37
C ALA A 96 -5.37 -6.65 -9.83
N GLY A 97 -4.15 -6.51 -10.33
CA GLY A 97 -2.94 -7.09 -9.74
C GLY A 97 -2.11 -6.04 -8.99
N HIS A 98 -1.03 -6.48 -8.35
CA HIS A 98 -0.15 -5.61 -7.55
C HIS A 98 0.29 -4.33 -8.29
N HIS A 99 0.66 -4.47 -9.57
CA HIS A 99 1.20 -3.38 -10.38
C HIS A 99 0.15 -2.57 -11.14
N SER A 100 -1.14 -2.96 -11.07
CA SER A 100 -2.21 -2.37 -11.86
C SER A 100 -2.51 -0.89 -11.53
N PHE A 101 -2.03 -0.41 -10.38
CA PHE A 101 -2.15 0.97 -9.95
C PHE A 101 -1.10 1.90 -10.57
N GLN A 102 -0.03 1.35 -11.14
CA GLN A 102 1.03 2.15 -11.75
C GLN A 102 0.53 2.78 -13.06
N SER A 103 1.12 3.93 -13.42
CA SER A 103 0.84 4.57 -14.70
C SER A 103 1.00 3.60 -15.88
N PRO A 104 0.27 3.80 -16.99
CA PRO A 104 0.41 2.97 -18.17
C PRO A 104 1.85 3.01 -18.70
N PHE A 105 2.37 1.84 -19.04
CA PHE A 105 3.69 1.73 -19.64
C PHE A 105 3.62 2.01 -21.15
N PRO A 106 4.61 2.72 -21.72
CA PRO A 106 4.69 2.89 -23.17
C PRO A 106 4.91 1.54 -23.86
N SER A 107 4.48 1.40 -25.12
CA SER A 107 4.48 0.11 -25.82
C SER A 107 5.83 -0.60 -25.84
N HIS A 108 6.95 0.13 -25.91
CA HIS A 108 8.30 -0.44 -25.92
C HIS A 108 8.78 -0.98 -24.56
N MET A 109 8.07 -0.66 -23.46
CA MET A 109 8.33 -1.22 -22.13
C MET A 109 7.39 -2.38 -21.79
N LYS A 110 6.33 -2.62 -22.58
CA LYS A 110 5.41 -3.75 -22.35
C LYS A 110 6.11 -5.05 -22.74
N SER A 111 6.47 -5.87 -21.75
CA SER A 111 7.14 -7.15 -21.95
C SER A 111 6.70 -8.16 -20.88
N ILE A 112 6.56 -9.43 -21.27
CA ILE A 112 6.24 -10.53 -20.36
C ILE A 112 7.29 -10.71 -19.26
N ASP A 113 8.55 -10.39 -19.57
CA ASP A 113 9.67 -10.46 -18.62
C ASP A 113 9.71 -9.24 -17.67
N PHE A 114 8.83 -8.25 -17.91
CA PHE A 114 8.71 -7.06 -17.08
C PHE A 114 7.34 -7.03 -16.41
N LEU A 115 7.22 -7.80 -15.31
CA LEU A 115 5.98 -7.98 -14.53
C LEU A 115 5.22 -6.68 -14.22
N PRO A 116 5.85 -5.53 -13.89
CA PRO A 116 5.11 -4.29 -13.66
C PRO A 116 4.28 -3.81 -14.86
N SER A 117 4.70 -4.14 -16.09
CA SER A 117 3.96 -3.82 -17.31
C SER A 117 2.82 -4.79 -17.64
N GLN A 118 2.65 -5.84 -16.84
CA GLN A 118 1.62 -6.85 -17.01
C GLN A 118 0.45 -6.56 -16.06
N ASP A 119 -0.75 -6.88 -16.52
CA ASP A 119 -1.98 -6.85 -15.74
C ASP A 119 -2.66 -8.22 -15.83
N PRO A 120 -3.53 -8.58 -14.86
CA PRO A 120 -4.39 -9.74 -15.00
C PRO A 120 -5.23 -9.67 -16.28
N ALA A 121 -5.53 -10.83 -16.86
CA ALA A 121 -6.32 -10.91 -18.07
C ALA A 121 -7.66 -10.18 -17.91
N GLY A 122 -7.97 -9.28 -18.85
CA GLY A 122 -9.20 -8.48 -18.85
C GLY A 122 -9.17 -7.21 -17.99
N PHE A 123 -8.08 -6.91 -17.28
CA PHE A 123 -7.92 -5.64 -16.60
C PHE A 123 -7.44 -4.54 -17.57
N ASP A 124 -8.19 -3.44 -17.64
CA ASP A 124 -7.88 -2.30 -18.52
C ASP A 124 -7.27 -1.16 -17.69
N ARG A 125 -5.94 -1.14 -17.61
CA ARG A 125 -5.18 -0.15 -16.83
C ARG A 125 -5.46 1.29 -17.27
N GLU A 126 -5.58 1.54 -18.57
CA GLU A 126 -5.81 2.89 -19.09
C GLU A 126 -7.17 3.43 -18.65
N LYS A 127 -8.22 2.61 -18.73
CA LYS A 127 -9.53 2.99 -18.19
C LYS A 127 -9.51 3.12 -16.66
N TYR A 128 -8.79 2.23 -15.98
CA TYR A 128 -8.74 2.24 -14.52
C TYR A 128 -8.05 3.49 -13.96
N GLN A 129 -7.07 4.07 -14.64
CA GLN A 129 -6.39 5.29 -14.17
C GLN A 129 -7.35 6.49 -14.00
N VAL A 130 -8.40 6.57 -14.83
CA VAL A 130 -9.44 7.60 -14.70
C VAL A 130 -10.26 7.38 -13.43
N ILE A 131 -10.61 6.11 -13.14
CA ILE A 131 -11.34 5.72 -11.93
C ILE A 131 -10.48 6.01 -10.70
N LEU A 132 -9.22 5.55 -10.69
CA LEU A 132 -8.27 5.77 -9.60
C LEU A 132 -8.11 7.27 -9.28
N SER A 133 -7.97 8.11 -10.32
CA SER A 133 -7.84 9.56 -10.15
C SER A 133 -9.09 10.17 -9.49
N ALA A 134 -10.28 9.76 -9.92
CA ALA A 134 -11.53 10.22 -9.33
C ALA A 134 -11.70 9.76 -7.87
N GLU A 135 -11.29 8.53 -7.55
CA GLU A 135 -11.32 8.03 -6.17
C GLU A 135 -10.36 8.80 -5.25
N ILE A 136 -9.13 9.04 -5.70
CA ILE A 136 -8.15 9.84 -4.97
C ILE A 136 -8.66 11.27 -4.77
N GLN A 137 -9.19 11.90 -5.81
CA GLN A 137 -9.76 13.24 -5.71
C GLN A 137 -10.91 13.27 -4.70
N SER A 138 -11.85 12.33 -4.79
CA SER A 138 -12.98 12.26 -3.85
C SER A 138 -12.53 12.07 -2.41
N PHE A 139 -11.51 11.25 -2.16
CA PHE A 139 -10.94 11.06 -0.83
C PHE A 139 -10.31 12.35 -0.29
N LEU A 140 -9.46 12.99 -1.08
CA LEU A 140 -8.79 14.23 -0.68
C LEU A 140 -9.77 15.38 -0.45
N SER A 141 -10.76 15.55 -1.33
CA SER A 141 -11.80 16.57 -1.18
C SER A 141 -12.73 16.32 0.02
N GLY A 142 -12.82 15.08 0.52
CA GLY A 142 -13.54 14.77 1.76
C GLY A 142 -12.76 15.11 3.03
N ILE A 143 -11.46 15.37 2.93
CA ILE A 143 -10.58 15.71 4.05
C ILE A 143 -10.24 17.20 4.05
N TYR A 144 -9.90 17.74 2.88
CA TYR A 144 -9.47 19.11 2.69
C TYR A 144 -10.57 19.89 1.97
N HIS A 145 -11.25 20.75 2.73
CA HIS A 145 -12.24 21.70 2.22
C HIS A 145 -11.63 23.09 2.10
#